data_AF-A0A3D0CTJ0-F1
#
_entry.id   AF-A0A3D0CTJ0-F1
#
_cell.length_a   1.000
_cell.length_b   1.000
_cell.length_c   1.000
_cell.angle_alpha   90.00
_cell.angle_beta   90.00
_cell.angle_gamma   90.00
#
_symmetry.space_group_name_H-M   'P 1'
#
loop_
_entity.id
_entity.type
_entity.pdbx_description
1 polymer ?
#
loop_
_entity_poly.entity_id
_entity_poly.type
_entity_poly.pdbx_seq_one_letter_code
_entity_poly.pdbx_strand_id
1 'polypeptide(L)' 'MLLGIDVAGTLTAVVLIDDRTGRIRYTELLTTPSNPAIGAVNGSGKILAATTRT' A
#
# COMPACT_ATOMS: atom_id res chain seq x y z
N MET A 1 -0.58 -7.11 -11.95
CA MET A 1 -0.37 -6.17 -10.82
C MET A 1 -0.18 -6.99 -9.57
N LEU A 2 0.85 -6.67 -8.79
CA LEU A 2 1.18 -7.32 -7.51
C LEU A 2 1.10 -6.29 -6.39
N LEU A 3 0.50 -6.69 -5.27
CA LEU A 3 0.38 -5.86 -4.07
C LEU A 3 1.18 -6.52 -2.94
N GLY A 4 2.14 -5.79 -2.38
CA GLY A 4 2.87 -6.17 -1.18
C GLY A 4 2.47 -5.28 -0.01
N ILE A 5 2.32 -5.87 1.17
CA ILE A 5 1.98 -5.16 2.41
C ILE A 5 2.93 -5.64 3.50
N ASP A 6 3.59 -4.69 4.16
CA ASP A 6 4.42 -4.93 5.34
C ASP A 6 3.83 -4.16 6.52
N VAL A 7 3.53 -4.89 7.60
CA VAL A 7 2.96 -4.32 8.82
C VAL A 7 4.02 -4.36 9.90
N ALA A 8 4.60 -3.20 10.22
CA ALA A 8 5.53 -3.04 11.32
C ALA A 8 4.86 -2.34 12.52
N GLY A 9 5.61 -2.09 13.59
CA GLY A 9 5.07 -1.45 14.81
C GLY A 9 4.65 0.01 14.62
N THR A 10 5.41 0.77 13.81
CA THR A 10 5.17 2.21 13.61
C THR A 10 4.44 2.49 12.31
N LEU A 11 4.89 1.86 11.21
CA LEU A 11 4.40 2.10 9.88
C LEU A 11 3.91 0.81 9.23
N THR A 12 2.83 0.93 8.46
CA THR A 12 2.38 -0.05 7.49
C THR A 12 2.77 0.44 6.11
N ALA A 13 3.60 -0.33 5.41
CA ALA A 13 4.04 -0.04 4.05
C ALA A 13 3.22 -0.85 3.04
N VAL A 14 2.85 -0.21 1.93
CA VAL A 14 2.16 -0.84 0.81
C VAL A 14 2.91 -0.55 -0.47
N VAL A 15 3.20 -1.60 -1.25
CA VAL A 15 3.90 -1.53 -2.53
C VAL A 15 2.99 -2.08 -3.62
N LEU A 16 2.85 -1.33 -4.71
CA LEU A 16 2.13 -1.76 -5.91
C LEU A 16 3.12 -1.89 -7.07
N ILE A 17 3.16 -3.06 -7.68
CA ILE A 17 4.02 -3.37 -8.82
C ILE A 17 3.15 -3.67 -10.03
N ASP A 18 3.37 -2.94 -11.12
CA ASP A 18 2.91 -3.34 -12.45
C ASP A 18 3.86 -4.42 -12.97
N ASP A 19 3.38 -5.66 -13.05
CA ASP A 19 4.13 -6.84 -13.49
C ASP A 19 4.39 -6.89 -15.00
N ARG A 20 3.78 -5.99 -15.78
CA ARG A 20 4.03 -5.85 -17.22
C ARG A 20 5.10 -4.80 -17.51
N THR A 21 5.08 -3.68 -16.79
CA THR A 21 5.98 -2.54 -17.04
C THR A 21 7.13 -2.43 -16.04
N GLY A 22 7.05 -3.15 -14.91
CA GLY A 22 7.98 -3.01 -13.80
C GLY A 22 7.80 -1.74 -12.98
N ARG A 23 6.76 -0.93 -13.23
CA ARG A 23 6.53 0.30 -12.47
C ARG A 23 6.17 -0.02 -11.02
N ILE A 24 6.91 0.59 -10.10
CA ILE A 24 6.70 0.46 -8.66
C ILE A 24 6.13 1.76 -8.12
N ARG A 25 5.12 1.63 -7.27
CA ARG A 25 4.61 2.70 -6.41
C ARG A 25 4.67 2.19 -4.97
N TYR A 26 4.83 3.09 -4.01
CA TYR A 26 4.80 2.74 -2.60
C TYR A 26 4.13 3.84 -1.79
N THR A 27 3.56 3.46 -0.64
CA THR A 27 3.08 4.41 0.35
C THR A 27 3.24 3.84 1.75
N GLU A 28 3.40 4.73 2.71
CA GLU A 28 3.45 4.41 4.13
C GLU A 28 2.39 5.21 4.87
N LEU A 29 1.94 4.63 5.97
CA LEU A 29 1.00 5.23 6.90
C LEU A 29 1.27 4.66 8.30
N LEU A 30 0.78 5.35 9.32
CA LEU A 30 0.85 4.85 10.70
C LEU A 30 0.16 3.48 10.79
N THR A 31 0.82 2.53 11.46
CA THR A 31 0.22 1.26 11.80
C THR A 31 -0.97 1.48 12.71
N THR A 32 -2.00 0.65 12.53
CA THR A 32 -3.16 0.54 13.41
C THR A 32 -3.03 -0.73 14.25
N PRO A 33 -2.34 -0.70 15.41
CA PRO A 33 -1.90 -1.92 16.09
C PRO A 33 -3.07 -2.78 16.57
N SER A 34 -4.15 -2.14 17.02
CA SER A 34 -5.36 -2.82 17.45
C SER A 34 -6.10 -3.53 16.29
N ASN A 35 -5.86 -3.12 15.04
CA ASN A 35 -6.39 -3.78 13.86
C ASN A 35 -5.55 -3.44 12.60
N PRO A 36 -4.53 -4.25 12.27
CA PRO A 36 -3.66 -4.02 11.12
C PRO A 36 -4.36 -3.97 9.76
N ALA A 37 -5.54 -4.59 9.64
CA ALA A 37 -6.31 -4.59 8.39
C ALA A 37 -6.73 -3.17 7.99
N ILE A 38 -6.95 -2.26 8.96
CA ILE A 38 -7.30 -0.86 8.69
C ILE A 38 -6.15 -0.18 7.95
N GLY A 39 -4.91 -0.32 8.44
CA GLY A 39 -3.73 0.22 7.78
C GLY A 39 -3.53 -0.38 6.38
N ALA A 40 -3.63 -1.70 6.25
CA ALA A 40 -3.52 -2.40 4.97
C ALA A 40 -4.52 -1.89 3.92
N VAL A 41 -5.81 -1.77 4.28
CA VAL A 41 -6.87 -1.31 3.38
C VAL A 41 -6.69 0.17 3.01
N ASN A 42 -6.39 1.03 4.00
CA ASN A 42 -6.18 2.45 3.76
C ASN A 42 -4.98 2.72 2.84
N GLY A 43 -3.86 2.01 3.05
CA GLY A 43 -2.69 2.12 2.18
C GLY A 43 -2.97 1.63 0.76
N SER A 44 -3.70 0.53 0.63
CA SER A 44 -4.14 -0.01 -0.67
C SER A 44 -5.04 0.98 -1.43
N GLY A 45 -6.00 1.61 -0.74
CA GLY A 45 -6.84 2.65 -1.35
C GLY A 45 -6.03 3.87 -1.80
N LYS A 46 -5.10 4.35 -0.96
CA LYS A 46 -4.24 5.50 -1.25
C LYS A 46 -3.37 5.29 -2.49
N ILE A 47 -2.73 4.12 -2.60
CA ILE A 47 -1.84 3.83 -3.75
C ILE A 47 -2.63 3.61 -5.05
N LEU A 48 -3.82 3.00 -4.99
CA LEU A 48 -4.70 2.84 -6.15
C LEU A 48 -5.22 4.19 -6.65
N ALA A 49 -5.64 5.09 -5.76
CA ALA A 49 -6.07 6.44 -6.13
C ALA A 49 -4.96 7.26 -6.82
N ALA A 50 -3.68 7.03 -6.45
CA ALA A 50 -2.54 7.65 -7.12
C ALA A 50 -2.22 7.04 -8.50
N THR A 51 -2.85 5.91 -8.84
CA THR A 51 -2.66 5.20 -10.11
C THR A 51 -3.75 5.56 -11.13
N THR A 52 -4.97 5.84 -10.67
CA THR A 52 -6.09 6.26 -11.54
C THR A 52 -6.05 7.77 -11.77
N ARG A 53 -5.36 8.19 -12.84
CA ARG A 53 -5.51 9.54 -13.41
C ARG A 53 -5.37 9.44 -14.93
N THR A 54 -6.49 9.17 -15.59
CA THR A 54 -6.75 9.39 -17.01
C THR A 54 -7.98 10.27 -17.11
#